data_AF-A0A9Q1MTE0-F1
#
_entry.id   AF-A0A9Q1MTE0-F1
#
_cell.length_a   1.000
_cell.length_b   1.000
_cell.length_c   1.000
_cell.angle_alpha   90.00
_cell.angle_beta   90.00
_cell.angle_gamma   90.00
#
_symmetry.space_group_name_H-M   'P 1'
#
loop_
_entity.id
_entity.type
_entity.pdbx_description
1 polymer ?
#
loop_
_entity_poly.entity_id
_entity_poly.type
_entity_poly.pdbx_seq_one_letter_code
_entity_poly.pdbx_strand_id
1 'polypeptide(L)'
;MTSTLPKTTHLMETQEKLQNFELKNEETKTEKVIEMEMLLGEVFDAVSAMKKTYVSLQEAHCPWDQDKMPVAVISELKRLGVLRERYRRNSRNGRGEWRERYRPNSLREVVAPYESAVDELRQQVKAKENEINDLKETTLLVVERKISRNEKLLAEVKHQLICCLHLTCLKTSTVRECSTQYRDVKAMDPMELFGILPTCSFGNFCFKKYLAIVHPKMEEVLFGDLEQRRQVLAGSHPRSQFYGEFLGLAKAVWLLHLLAFFIGSSIKSF
;
A
#
# COMPACT_ATOMS: atom_id res chain seq x y z
N MET A 1 -90.31 15.23 -69.37
CA MET A 1 -90.13 15.47 -67.93
C MET A 1 -89.09 14.49 -67.43
N THR A 2 -87.97 15.03 -66.97
CA THR A 2 -86.79 14.32 -66.44
C THR A 2 -87.10 13.71 -65.07
N SER A 3 -86.67 12.48 -64.82
CA SER A 3 -86.46 12.01 -63.44
C SER A 3 -85.29 11.02 -63.38
N THR A 4 -84.13 11.55 -63.03
CA THR A 4 -82.94 10.79 -62.64
C THR A 4 -83.02 10.54 -61.14
N LEU A 5 -82.94 9.29 -60.70
CA LEU A 5 -82.76 8.90 -59.29
C LEU A 5 -81.44 8.12 -59.16
N PRO A 6 -80.43 8.70 -58.51
CA PRO A 6 -79.42 7.91 -57.82
C PRO A 6 -79.19 8.45 -56.40
N LYS A 7 -79.01 7.60 -55.37
CA LYS A 7 -78.27 8.00 -54.14
C LYS A 7 -77.97 6.93 -53.07
N THR A 8 -78.51 5.71 -53.09
CA THR A 8 -78.41 4.84 -51.90
C THR A 8 -77.18 3.93 -51.81
N THR A 9 -76.55 3.53 -52.92
CA THR A 9 -75.44 2.55 -52.90
C THR A 9 -74.08 3.14 -52.51
N HIS A 10 -73.78 4.38 -52.91
CA HIS A 10 -72.49 5.02 -52.62
C HIS A 10 -72.34 5.49 -51.16
N LEU A 11 -73.47 5.72 -50.46
CA LEU A 11 -73.47 6.09 -49.04
C LEU A 11 -73.11 4.90 -48.13
N MET A 12 -73.52 3.68 -48.47
CA MET A 12 -73.19 2.49 -47.68
C MET A 12 -71.72 2.08 -47.80
N GLU A 13 -71.14 2.09 -49.01
CA GLU A 13 -69.70 1.80 -49.21
C GLU A 13 -68.77 2.84 -48.57
N THR A 14 -69.19 4.10 -48.51
CA THR A 14 -68.41 5.16 -47.83
C THR A 14 -68.49 5.02 -46.33
N GLN A 15 -69.64 4.61 -45.79
CA GLN A 15 -69.83 4.35 -44.36
C GLN A 15 -69.04 3.12 -43.89
N GLU A 16 -69.00 2.03 -44.68
CA GLU A 16 -68.21 0.83 -44.39
C GLU A 16 -66.69 1.11 -44.44
N LYS A 17 -66.22 1.93 -45.38
CA LYS A 17 -64.82 2.35 -45.46
C LYS A 17 -64.39 3.22 -44.27
N LEU A 18 -65.26 4.11 -43.81
CA LEU A 18 -65.00 4.92 -42.61
C LEU A 18 -64.95 4.05 -41.37
N GLN A 19 -65.89 3.10 -41.25
CA GLN A 19 -65.93 2.18 -40.11
C GLN A 19 -64.71 1.24 -40.08
N ASN A 20 -64.25 0.75 -41.25
CA ASN A 20 -63.00 0.00 -41.36
C ASN A 20 -61.74 0.85 -41.11
N PHE A 21 -61.76 2.13 -41.45
CA PHE A 21 -60.66 3.06 -41.17
C PHE A 21 -60.54 3.35 -39.67
N GLU A 22 -61.67 3.56 -38.99
CA GLU A 22 -61.73 3.79 -37.54
C GLU A 22 -61.30 2.54 -36.75
N LEU A 23 -61.76 1.35 -37.16
CA LEU A 23 -61.33 0.08 -36.56
C LEU A 23 -59.82 -0.14 -36.71
N LYS A 24 -59.26 0.12 -37.90
CA LYS A 24 -57.82 0.00 -38.15
C LYS A 24 -57.00 1.03 -37.38
N ASN A 25 -57.56 2.22 -37.14
CA ASN A 25 -56.91 3.26 -36.34
C ASN A 25 -56.94 2.93 -34.84
N GLU A 26 -58.01 2.31 -34.34
CA GLU A 26 -58.08 1.80 -32.97
C GLU A 26 -57.17 0.57 -32.79
N GLU A 27 -57.09 -0.36 -33.75
CA GLU A 27 -56.12 -1.48 -33.72
C GLU A 27 -54.66 -0.97 -33.64
N THR A 28 -54.26 -0.05 -34.53
CA THR A 28 -52.90 0.51 -34.51
C THR A 28 -52.61 1.34 -33.26
N LYS A 29 -53.64 1.91 -32.63
CA LYS A 29 -53.52 2.62 -31.35
C LYS A 29 -53.38 1.63 -30.20
N THR A 30 -54.11 0.52 -30.20
CA THR A 30 -53.93 -0.56 -29.21
C THR A 30 -52.56 -1.22 -29.34
N GLU A 31 -52.05 -1.40 -30.56
CA GLU A 31 -50.72 -1.97 -30.83
C GLU A 31 -49.59 -1.06 -30.30
N LYS A 32 -49.72 0.27 -30.51
CA LYS A 32 -48.79 1.26 -29.93
C LYS A 32 -48.85 1.33 -28.41
N VAL A 33 -50.03 1.11 -27.82
CA VAL A 33 -50.19 1.07 -26.35
C VAL A 33 -49.48 -0.18 -25.80
N ILE A 34 -49.67 -1.34 -26.43
CA ILE A 34 -48.96 -2.58 -26.05
C ILE A 34 -47.44 -2.41 -26.21
N GLU A 35 -46.97 -1.81 -27.31
CA GLU A 35 -45.55 -1.52 -27.52
C GLU A 35 -44.99 -0.59 -26.42
N MET A 36 -45.75 0.44 -26.05
CA MET A 36 -45.38 1.38 -24.98
C MET A 36 -45.34 0.70 -23.60
N GLU A 37 -46.30 -0.18 -23.31
CA GLU A 37 -46.34 -0.97 -22.07
C GLU A 37 -45.15 -1.94 -21.99
N MET A 38 -44.81 -2.61 -23.10
CA MET A 38 -43.62 -3.47 -23.18
C MET A 38 -42.32 -2.68 -22.96
N LEU A 39 -42.18 -1.52 -23.62
CA LEU A 39 -41.02 -0.64 -23.44
C LEU A 39 -40.92 -0.13 -22.00
N LEU A 40 -42.05 0.22 -21.38
CA LEU A 40 -42.09 0.65 -19.99
C LEU A 40 -41.66 -0.47 -19.04
N GLY A 41 -42.09 -1.71 -19.31
CA GLY A 41 -41.63 -2.91 -18.63
C GLY A 41 -40.11 -3.09 -18.72
N GLU A 42 -39.54 -2.98 -19.93
CA GLU A 42 -38.09 -3.09 -20.12
C GLU A 42 -37.29 -2.00 -19.41
N VAL A 43 -37.79 -0.75 -19.40
CA VAL A 43 -37.18 0.35 -18.63
C VAL A 43 -37.25 0.03 -17.13
N PHE A 44 -38.38 -0.44 -16.65
CA PHE A 44 -38.59 -0.74 -15.24
C PHE A 44 -37.69 -1.89 -14.78
N ASP A 45 -37.57 -2.95 -15.57
CA ASP A 45 -36.66 -4.07 -15.32
C ASP A 45 -35.21 -3.62 -15.33
N ALA A 46 -34.84 -2.70 -16.24
CA ALA A 46 -33.49 -2.12 -16.29
C ALA A 46 -33.14 -1.35 -15.01
N VAL A 47 -34.02 -0.43 -14.61
CA VAL A 47 -33.82 0.39 -13.42
C VAL A 47 -33.84 -0.48 -12.16
N SER A 48 -34.70 -1.50 -12.12
CA SER A 48 -34.77 -2.45 -11.01
C SER A 48 -33.53 -3.32 -10.92
N ALA A 49 -33.00 -3.80 -12.05
CA ALA A 49 -31.72 -4.53 -12.11
C ALA A 49 -30.56 -3.64 -11.64
N MET A 50 -30.49 -2.38 -12.09
CA MET A 50 -29.50 -1.41 -11.60
C MET A 50 -29.62 -1.17 -10.09
N LYS A 51 -30.84 -1.01 -9.57
CA LYS A 51 -31.07 -0.81 -8.13
C LYS A 51 -30.64 -2.03 -7.33
N LYS A 52 -30.95 -3.24 -7.82
CA LYS A 52 -30.55 -4.50 -7.18
C LYS A 52 -29.04 -4.67 -7.12
N THR A 53 -28.33 -4.42 -8.23
CA THR A 53 -26.86 -4.49 -8.25
C THR A 53 -26.22 -3.42 -7.37
N TYR A 54 -26.79 -2.21 -7.32
CA TYR A 54 -26.33 -1.14 -6.44
C TYR A 54 -26.52 -1.48 -4.96
N VAL A 55 -27.66 -2.07 -4.58
CA VAL A 55 -27.92 -2.49 -3.18
C VAL A 55 -27.03 -3.67 -2.78
N SER A 56 -26.90 -4.71 -3.62
CA SER A 56 -25.99 -5.84 -3.34
C SER A 56 -24.52 -5.40 -3.20
N LEU A 57 -24.16 -4.27 -3.80
CA LEU A 57 -22.84 -3.66 -3.72
C LEU A 57 -22.65 -2.79 -2.47
N GLN A 58 -23.71 -2.11 -1.99
CA GLN A 58 -23.68 -1.39 -0.71
C GLN A 58 -23.66 -2.35 0.50
N GLU A 59 -24.31 -3.51 0.37
CA GLU A 59 -24.31 -4.56 1.40
C GLU A 59 -22.95 -5.28 1.50
N ALA A 60 -22.17 -5.31 0.40
CA ALA A 60 -20.81 -5.85 0.35
C ALA A 60 -19.77 -4.75 0.64
N HIS A 61 -19.67 -4.31 1.90
CA HIS A 61 -18.70 -3.29 2.29
C HIS A 61 -17.27 -3.87 2.38
N CYS A 62 -16.63 -4.20 1.24
CA CYS A 62 -15.17 -4.43 1.07
C CYS A 62 -14.78 -4.67 -0.41
N PRO A 63 -13.52 -4.39 -0.81
CA PRO A 63 -12.95 -3.13 -1.27
C PRO A 63 -13.30 -2.78 -2.75
N TRP A 64 -13.29 -1.48 -3.04
CA TRP A 64 -13.55 -0.84 -4.34
C TRP A 64 -12.67 -1.42 -5.48
N ASP A 65 -13.20 -2.35 -6.28
CA ASP A 65 -12.56 -2.85 -7.51
C ASP A 65 -12.86 -1.89 -8.68
N GLN A 66 -11.89 -1.02 -8.99
CA GLN A 66 -12.01 0.09 -9.96
C GLN A 66 -12.27 -0.37 -11.41
N ASP A 67 -12.03 -1.65 -11.73
CA ASP A 67 -12.07 -2.11 -13.12
C ASP A 67 -13.41 -2.75 -13.50
N LYS A 68 -14.09 -3.41 -12.54
CA LYS A 68 -15.37 -4.09 -12.81
C LYS A 68 -16.59 -3.17 -12.63
N MET A 69 -16.47 -2.18 -11.74
CA MET A 69 -17.54 -1.22 -11.42
C MET A 69 -17.96 -0.35 -12.61
N PRO A 70 -17.05 0.32 -13.35
CA PRO A 70 -17.45 1.17 -14.46
C PRO A 70 -18.09 0.33 -15.57
N VAL A 71 -17.58 -0.88 -15.83
CA VAL A 71 -18.01 -1.70 -16.98
C VAL A 71 -19.49 -2.09 -16.89
N ALA A 72 -19.96 -2.57 -15.74
CA ALA A 72 -21.35 -3.00 -15.56
C ALA A 72 -22.35 -1.82 -15.51
N VAL A 73 -21.96 -0.71 -14.86
CA VAL A 73 -22.81 0.49 -14.82
C VAL A 73 -22.86 1.15 -16.20
N ILE A 74 -21.73 1.24 -16.90
CA ILE A 74 -21.63 1.81 -18.24
C ILE A 74 -22.41 0.94 -19.24
N SER A 75 -22.45 -0.39 -19.10
CA SER A 75 -23.25 -1.25 -19.99
C SER A 75 -24.74 -1.02 -19.84
N GLU A 76 -25.25 -0.86 -18.62
CA GLU A 76 -26.68 -0.54 -18.42
C GLU A 76 -27.03 0.88 -18.86
N LEU A 77 -26.16 1.86 -18.61
CA LEU A 77 -26.35 3.23 -19.11
C LEU A 77 -26.36 3.27 -20.65
N LYS A 78 -25.51 2.49 -21.32
CA LYS A 78 -25.54 2.34 -22.79
C LYS A 78 -26.86 1.72 -23.26
N ARG A 79 -27.38 0.70 -22.57
CA ARG A 79 -28.66 0.07 -22.89
C ARG A 79 -29.83 1.06 -22.76
N LEU A 80 -29.84 1.87 -21.71
CA LEU A 80 -30.82 2.95 -21.53
C LEU A 80 -30.71 4.02 -22.62
N GLY A 81 -29.50 4.35 -23.06
CA GLY A 81 -29.28 5.27 -24.19
C GLY A 81 -29.93 4.76 -25.48
N VAL A 82 -29.77 3.47 -25.78
CA VAL A 82 -30.40 2.83 -26.96
C VAL A 82 -31.92 2.82 -26.82
N LEU A 83 -32.46 2.55 -25.63
CA LEU A 83 -33.90 2.51 -25.38
C LEU A 83 -34.55 3.90 -25.47
N ARG A 84 -33.91 4.91 -24.88
CA ARG A 84 -34.29 6.33 -25.02
C ARG A 84 -34.30 6.76 -26.47
N GLU A 85 -33.29 6.36 -27.24
CA GLU A 85 -33.16 6.71 -28.65
C GLU A 85 -34.22 6.04 -29.51
N ARG A 86 -34.56 4.78 -29.23
CA ARG A 86 -35.69 4.08 -29.86
C ARG A 86 -37.02 4.79 -29.58
N TYR A 87 -37.28 5.13 -28.31
CA TYR A 87 -38.47 5.91 -27.93
C TYR A 87 -38.52 7.27 -28.64
N ARG A 88 -37.38 7.96 -28.72
CA ARG A 88 -37.25 9.26 -29.40
C ARG A 88 -37.54 9.15 -30.90
N ARG A 89 -37.09 8.08 -31.56
CA ARG A 89 -37.39 7.83 -32.98
C ARG A 89 -38.86 7.44 -33.18
N ASN A 90 -39.44 6.62 -32.31
CA ASN A 90 -40.85 6.25 -32.38
C ASN A 90 -41.77 7.50 -32.19
N SER A 91 -41.38 8.40 -31.28
CA SER A 91 -42.07 9.68 -31.04
C SER A 91 -41.93 10.70 -32.20
N ARG A 92 -40.97 10.53 -33.12
CA ARG A 92 -40.77 11.43 -34.27
C ARG A 92 -41.70 11.16 -35.44
N ASN A 93 -42.27 9.95 -35.53
CA ASN A 93 -43.29 9.64 -36.54
C ASN A 93 -44.67 10.26 -36.22
N GLY A 94 -44.80 11.01 -35.10
CA GLY A 94 -46.10 11.45 -34.59
C GLY A 94 -46.41 12.94 -34.58
N ARG A 95 -45.45 13.88 -34.42
CA ARG A 95 -45.80 15.32 -34.25
C ARG A 95 -44.72 16.27 -34.73
N GLY A 96 -45.11 17.14 -35.66
CA GLY A 96 -44.36 18.34 -36.02
C GLY A 96 -44.32 19.38 -34.91
N GLU A 97 -43.39 20.32 -35.06
CA GLU A 97 -43.55 21.73 -34.66
C GLU A 97 -43.70 22.07 -33.15
N TRP A 98 -42.98 21.39 -32.26
CA TRP A 98 -42.87 21.85 -30.85
C TRP A 98 -41.43 21.95 -30.32
N ARG A 99 -40.42 21.86 -31.19
CA ARG A 99 -39.00 21.82 -30.76
C ARG A 99 -38.34 23.17 -30.50
N GLU A 100 -39.04 24.31 -30.60
CA GLU A 100 -38.39 25.63 -30.42
C GLU A 100 -38.43 26.15 -28.97
N ARG A 101 -39.18 25.53 -28.03
CA ARG A 101 -39.46 26.17 -26.71
C ARG A 101 -38.94 25.46 -25.45
N TYR A 102 -38.09 24.44 -25.55
CA TYR A 102 -37.46 23.82 -24.38
C TYR A 102 -35.94 23.95 -24.48
N ARG A 103 -35.39 25.04 -23.93
CA ARG A 103 -33.96 25.28 -23.80
C ARG A 103 -33.46 24.55 -22.54
N PRO A 104 -32.55 23.56 -22.62
CA PRO A 104 -32.05 22.87 -21.45
C PRO A 104 -30.96 23.71 -20.75
N ASN A 105 -31.38 24.76 -20.03
CA ASN A 105 -30.47 25.63 -19.28
C ASN A 105 -30.54 25.42 -17.74
N SER A 106 -31.62 24.87 -17.18
CA SER A 106 -31.78 24.73 -15.72
C SER A 106 -30.86 23.69 -15.07
N LEU A 107 -30.52 22.61 -15.79
CA LEU A 107 -29.67 21.55 -15.24
C LEU A 107 -28.21 22.01 -15.06
N ARG A 108 -27.68 22.78 -16.01
CA ARG A 108 -26.31 23.32 -15.93
C ARG A 108 -26.17 24.31 -14.77
N GLU A 109 -27.22 25.07 -14.50
CA GLU A 109 -27.28 26.05 -13.41
C GLU A 109 -27.22 25.36 -12.03
N VAL A 110 -27.88 24.21 -11.88
CA VAL A 110 -27.83 23.41 -10.64
C VAL A 110 -26.53 22.62 -10.50
N VAL A 111 -25.90 22.23 -11.61
CA VAL A 111 -24.68 21.39 -11.62
C VAL A 111 -23.40 22.23 -11.47
N ALA A 112 -23.38 23.48 -11.93
CA ALA A 112 -22.21 24.35 -11.89
C ALA A 112 -21.57 24.54 -10.49
N PRO A 113 -22.33 24.68 -9.37
CA PRO A 113 -21.74 24.77 -8.04
C PRO A 113 -21.02 23.47 -7.62
N TYR A 114 -21.58 22.31 -7.99
CA TYR A 114 -20.95 21.02 -7.71
C TYR A 114 -19.72 20.78 -8.57
N GLU A 115 -19.77 21.17 -9.84
CA GLU A 115 -18.58 21.15 -10.72
C GLU A 115 -17.46 22.02 -10.14
N SER A 116 -17.78 23.24 -9.68
CA SER A 116 -16.83 24.12 -9.02
C SER A 116 -16.28 23.53 -7.71
N ALA A 117 -17.13 22.93 -6.87
CA ALA A 117 -16.71 22.30 -5.63
C ALA A 117 -15.82 21.06 -5.87
N VAL A 118 -16.13 20.27 -6.90
CA VAL A 118 -15.30 19.14 -7.31
C VAL A 118 -13.94 19.61 -7.80
N ASP A 119 -13.90 20.68 -8.60
CA ASP A 119 -12.65 21.24 -9.09
C ASP A 119 -11.81 21.87 -7.97
N GLU A 120 -12.45 22.49 -6.97
CA GLU A 120 -11.77 22.99 -5.76
C GLU A 120 -11.17 21.84 -4.94
N LEU A 121 -11.94 20.78 -4.68
CA LEU A 121 -11.43 19.59 -3.98
C LEU A 121 -10.30 18.92 -4.75
N ARG A 122 -10.37 18.86 -6.08
CA ARG A 122 -9.26 18.36 -6.93
C ARG A 122 -8.00 19.21 -6.77
N GLN A 123 -8.13 20.53 -6.72
CA GLN A 123 -7.00 21.42 -6.47
C GLN A 123 -6.41 21.20 -5.08
N GLN A 124 -7.24 21.02 -4.06
CA GLN A 124 -6.79 20.72 -2.69
C GLN A 124 -6.06 19.37 -2.61
N VAL A 125 -6.59 18.33 -3.26
CA VAL A 125 -5.91 17.02 -3.35
C VAL A 125 -4.55 17.17 -4.00
N LYS A 126 -4.46 17.88 -5.13
CA LYS A 126 -3.19 18.12 -5.82
C LYS A 126 -2.19 18.89 -4.96
N ALA A 127 -2.65 19.89 -4.20
CA ALA A 127 -1.80 20.64 -3.28
C ALA A 127 -1.27 19.75 -2.14
N LYS A 128 -2.12 18.88 -1.58
CA LYS A 128 -1.72 17.93 -0.53
C LYS A 128 -0.80 16.82 -1.05
N GLU A 129 -1.00 16.38 -2.29
CA GLU A 129 -0.09 15.43 -2.95
C GLU A 129 1.32 16.02 -3.08
N ASN A 130 1.42 17.30 -3.46
CA ASN A 130 2.69 18.00 -3.52
C ASN A 130 3.34 18.14 -2.13
N GLU A 131 2.57 18.53 -1.11
CA GLU A 131 3.08 18.61 0.27
C GLU A 131 3.59 17.25 0.77
N ILE A 132 2.87 16.16 0.47
CA ILE A 132 3.32 14.80 0.79
C ILE A 132 4.63 14.48 0.07
N ASN A 133 4.78 14.86 -1.20
CA ASN A 133 6.00 14.63 -1.95
C ASN A 133 7.18 15.44 -1.38
N ASP A 134 6.97 16.70 -1.03
CA ASP A 134 7.98 17.56 -0.39
C ASP A 134 8.41 17.02 0.98
N LEU A 135 7.44 16.55 1.78
CA LEU A 135 7.70 15.91 3.08
C LEU A 135 8.45 14.59 2.93
N LYS A 136 8.09 13.77 1.92
CA LYS A 136 8.81 12.53 1.58
C LYS A 136 10.25 12.83 1.20
N GLU A 137 10.49 13.81 0.33
CA GLU A 137 11.84 14.21 -0.09
C GLU A 137 12.66 14.72 1.10
N THR A 138 12.09 15.59 1.93
CA THR A 138 12.73 16.07 3.16
C THR A 138 13.11 14.91 4.09
N THR A 139 12.21 13.95 4.27
CA THR A 139 12.45 12.76 5.09
C THR A 139 13.57 11.90 4.50
N LEU A 140 13.56 11.71 3.18
CA LEU A 140 14.58 10.95 2.44
C LEU A 140 15.97 11.57 2.65
N LEU A 141 16.09 12.88 2.49
CA LEU A 141 17.34 13.62 2.74
C LEU A 141 17.81 13.53 4.20
N VAL A 142 16.90 13.48 5.18
CA VAL A 142 17.27 13.26 6.58
C VAL A 142 17.78 11.84 6.80
N VAL A 143 17.12 10.84 6.21
CA VAL A 143 17.52 9.43 6.29
C VAL A 143 18.89 9.22 5.64
N GLU A 144 19.13 9.73 4.43
CA GLU A 144 20.42 9.66 3.75
C GLU A 144 21.55 10.30 4.57
N ARG A 145 21.29 11.48 5.16
CA ARG A 145 22.27 12.12 6.04
C ARG A 145 22.57 11.30 7.30
N LYS A 146 21.57 10.58 7.85
CA LYS A 146 21.77 9.68 8.99
C LYS A 146 22.55 8.43 8.58
N ILE A 147 22.22 7.84 7.43
CA ILE A 147 22.95 6.69 6.87
C ILE A 147 24.41 7.07 6.64
N SER A 148 24.69 8.17 5.96
CA SER A 148 26.07 8.64 5.72
C SER A 148 26.84 8.92 7.01
N ARG A 149 26.18 9.50 8.03
CA ARG A 149 26.77 9.67 9.37
C ARG A 149 27.10 8.32 10.02
N ASN A 150 26.17 7.37 9.96
CA ASN A 150 26.37 6.03 10.51
C ASN A 150 27.48 5.26 9.79
N GLU A 151 27.61 5.41 8.48
CA GLU A 151 28.70 4.81 7.70
C GLU A 151 30.07 5.40 8.08
N LYS A 152 30.14 6.72 8.25
CA LYS A 152 31.37 7.38 8.74
C LYS A 152 31.73 6.94 10.15
N LEU A 153 30.75 6.87 11.06
CA LEU A 153 30.94 6.33 12.41
C LEU A 153 31.37 4.85 12.37
N LEU A 154 30.79 4.05 11.48
CA LEU A 154 31.17 2.64 11.30
C LEU A 154 32.60 2.52 10.78
N ALA A 155 33.03 3.37 9.85
CA ALA A 155 34.41 3.40 9.36
C ALA A 155 35.38 3.82 10.47
N GLU A 156 35.03 4.82 11.27
CA GLU A 156 35.81 5.26 12.43
C GLU A 156 35.91 4.15 13.49
N VAL A 157 34.80 3.51 13.84
CA VAL A 157 34.78 2.37 14.78
C VAL A 157 35.56 1.18 14.21
N LYS A 158 35.46 0.88 12.91
CA LYS A 158 36.28 -0.15 12.25
C LYS A 158 37.76 0.18 12.33
N HIS A 159 38.15 1.42 12.04
CA HIS A 159 39.54 1.88 12.14
C HIS A 159 40.05 1.82 13.59
N GLN A 160 39.25 2.29 14.56
CA GLN A 160 39.55 2.16 15.98
C GLN A 160 39.64 0.70 16.42
N LEU A 161 38.80 -0.19 15.89
CA LEU A 161 38.86 -1.62 16.15
C LEU A 161 40.16 -2.21 15.60
N ILE A 162 40.56 -1.84 14.37
CA ILE A 162 41.83 -2.23 13.75
C ILE A 162 43.02 -1.72 14.57
N CYS A 163 43.03 -0.45 14.98
CA CYS A 163 44.07 0.12 15.85
C CYS A 163 44.11 -0.53 17.24
N CYS A 164 42.95 -0.86 17.82
CA CYS A 164 42.87 -1.58 19.09
C CYS A 164 43.32 -3.05 18.95
N LEU A 165 43.08 -3.69 17.80
CA LEU A 165 43.67 -4.98 17.44
C LEU A 165 45.19 -4.86 17.27
N HIS A 166 45.71 -3.73 16.81
CA HIS A 166 47.13 -3.60 16.52
C HIS A 166 48.00 -3.07 17.68
N LEU A 167 47.45 -2.36 18.68
CA LEU A 167 48.30 -1.58 19.59
C LEU A 167 48.19 -1.79 21.11
N THR A 168 47.47 -2.81 21.63
CA THR A 168 47.52 -3.08 23.09
C THR A 168 47.92 -4.49 23.52
N CYS A 169 47.80 -5.52 22.67
CA CYS A 169 48.27 -6.86 23.06
C CYS A 169 49.72 -7.17 22.62
N LEU A 170 50.24 -6.48 21.59
CA LEU A 170 51.49 -6.87 20.94
C LEU A 170 52.77 -6.20 21.46
N LYS A 171 52.68 -5.17 22.30
CA LYS A 171 53.89 -4.44 22.74
C LYS A 171 54.63 -5.13 23.90
N THR A 172 54.07 -6.18 24.53
CA THR A 172 54.67 -6.73 25.77
C THR A 172 54.62 -8.25 25.94
N SER A 173 54.04 -9.04 25.02
CA SER A 173 53.98 -10.51 25.19
C SER A 173 54.90 -11.26 24.23
N THR A 174 55.71 -12.18 24.75
CA THR A 174 56.52 -13.08 23.92
C THR A 174 55.63 -14.11 23.20
N VAL A 175 56.06 -14.61 22.03
CA VAL A 175 55.32 -15.66 21.26
C VAL A 175 54.99 -16.89 22.12
N ARG A 176 55.81 -17.17 23.13
CA ARG A 176 55.66 -18.29 24.06
C ARG A 176 54.45 -18.10 25.01
N GLU A 177 54.26 -16.90 25.56
CA GLU A 177 53.11 -16.58 26.43
C GLU A 177 51.80 -16.54 25.66
N CYS A 178 51.83 -16.04 24.41
CA CYS A 178 50.70 -16.06 23.49
C CYS A 178 50.24 -17.49 23.16
N SER A 179 51.17 -18.44 23.03
CA SER A 179 50.89 -19.84 22.74
C SER A 179 50.24 -20.58 23.93
N THR A 180 50.70 -20.31 25.15
CA THR A 180 50.09 -20.87 26.37
C THR A 180 48.69 -20.31 26.59
N GLN A 181 48.50 -18.99 26.48
CA GLN A 181 47.19 -18.35 26.59
C GLN A 181 46.20 -18.83 25.51
N TYR A 182 46.67 -19.05 24.27
CA TYR A 182 45.86 -19.63 23.21
C TYR A 182 45.38 -21.05 23.57
N ARG A 183 46.26 -21.89 24.10
CA ARG A 183 45.94 -23.27 24.50
C ARG A 183 44.93 -23.30 25.64
N ASP A 184 45.15 -22.49 26.68
CA ASP A 184 44.32 -22.47 27.88
C ASP A 184 42.91 -21.96 27.57
N VAL A 185 42.79 -20.85 26.83
CA VAL A 185 41.48 -20.28 26.44
C VAL A 185 40.76 -21.18 25.44
N LYS A 186 41.49 -21.85 24.53
CA LYS A 186 40.86 -22.76 23.56
C LYS A 186 40.28 -24.00 24.23
N ALA A 187 40.97 -24.55 25.23
CA ALA A 187 40.60 -25.81 25.89
C ALA A 187 39.49 -25.66 26.94
N MET A 188 39.34 -24.50 27.57
CA MET A 188 38.36 -24.29 28.65
C MET A 188 37.17 -23.43 28.22
N ASP A 189 36.03 -23.63 28.89
CA ASP A 189 34.92 -22.69 28.82
C ASP A 189 35.31 -21.34 29.45
N PRO A 190 34.98 -20.18 28.83
CA PRO A 190 35.29 -18.87 29.39
C PRO A 190 34.80 -18.64 30.82
N MET A 191 33.64 -19.19 31.18
CA MET A 191 33.03 -19.02 32.51
C MET A 191 33.77 -19.83 33.57
N GLU A 192 34.23 -21.03 33.21
CA GLU A 192 35.09 -21.86 34.06
C GLU A 192 36.47 -21.22 34.23
N LEU A 193 37.03 -20.69 33.14
CA LEU A 193 38.31 -20.00 33.14
C LEU A 193 38.31 -18.79 34.08
N PHE A 194 37.25 -17.97 34.06
CA PHE A 194 37.13 -16.81 34.95
C PHE A 194 36.83 -17.18 36.40
N GLY A 195 36.32 -18.39 36.67
CA GLY A 195 36.24 -18.93 38.01
C GLY A 195 37.61 -19.21 38.64
N ILE A 196 38.61 -19.50 37.81
CA ILE A 196 39.97 -19.84 38.24
C ILE A 196 40.90 -18.61 38.18
N LEU A 197 40.80 -17.82 37.11
CA LEU A 197 41.66 -16.67 36.86
C LEU A 197 40.87 -15.47 36.29
N PRO A 198 40.13 -14.72 37.13
CA PRO A 198 39.27 -13.63 36.70
C PRO A 198 40.04 -12.44 36.10
N THR A 199 41.32 -12.28 36.42
CA THR A 199 42.15 -11.14 35.98
C THR A 199 43.10 -11.47 34.82
N CYS A 200 42.87 -12.56 34.10
CA CYS A 200 43.71 -12.94 32.96
C CYS A 200 43.62 -11.92 31.80
N SER A 201 44.58 -11.96 30.87
CA SER A 201 44.60 -11.08 29.69
C SER A 201 43.31 -11.17 28.86
N PHE A 202 42.74 -12.37 28.76
CA PHE A 202 41.45 -12.59 28.10
C PHE A 202 40.28 -11.95 28.88
N GLY A 203 40.29 -12.03 30.22
CA GLY A 203 39.29 -11.34 31.07
C GLY A 203 39.31 -9.83 30.90
N ASN A 204 40.50 -9.22 30.87
CA ASN A 204 40.69 -7.81 30.59
C ASN A 204 40.23 -7.41 29.17
N PHE A 205 40.46 -8.28 28.19
CA PHE A 205 39.93 -8.10 26.85
C PHE A 205 38.40 -8.12 26.83
N CYS A 206 37.77 -9.11 27.47
CA CYS A 206 36.33 -9.22 27.59
C CYS A 206 35.72 -8.01 28.30
N PHE A 207 36.32 -7.56 29.41
CA PHE A 207 35.93 -6.35 30.13
C PHE A 207 35.90 -5.12 29.21
N LYS A 208 37.02 -4.83 28.52
CA LYS A 208 37.13 -3.67 27.62
C LYS A 208 36.17 -3.77 26.44
N LYS A 209 36.04 -4.96 25.84
CA LYS A 209 35.16 -5.18 24.69
C LYS A 209 33.69 -5.08 25.05
N TYR A 210 33.30 -5.56 26.24
CA TYR A 210 31.93 -5.46 26.70
C TYR A 210 31.52 -3.99 26.85
N LEU A 211 32.34 -3.18 27.51
CA LEU A 211 32.06 -1.75 27.69
C LEU A 211 32.04 -0.95 26.39
N ALA A 212 32.81 -1.38 25.39
CA ALA A 212 32.88 -0.74 24.08
C ALA A 212 31.72 -1.11 23.14
N ILE A 213 31.25 -2.36 23.19
CA ILE A 213 30.25 -2.90 22.25
C ILE A 213 28.84 -2.78 22.81
N VAL A 214 28.65 -3.11 24.07
CA VAL A 214 27.36 -3.04 24.73
C VAL A 214 27.22 -1.62 25.28
N HIS A 215 26.17 -0.91 24.87
CA HIS A 215 25.91 0.45 25.35
C HIS A 215 24.98 0.42 26.58
N PRO A 216 25.11 1.32 27.57
CA PRO A 216 24.23 1.34 28.75
C PRO A 216 22.73 1.30 28.40
N LYS A 217 22.30 2.11 27.42
CA LYS A 217 20.92 2.09 26.92
C LYS A 217 20.47 0.74 26.34
N MET A 218 21.39 -0.06 25.81
CA MET A 218 21.07 -1.41 25.32
C MET A 218 20.78 -2.35 26.49
N GLU A 219 21.55 -2.24 27.58
CA GLU A 219 21.32 -3.04 28.79
C GLU A 219 20.02 -2.65 29.50
N GLU A 220 19.71 -1.34 29.58
CA GLU A 220 18.43 -0.87 30.14
C GLU A 220 17.23 -1.45 29.39
N VAL A 221 17.32 -1.61 28.06
CA VAL A 221 16.23 -2.20 27.24
C VAL A 221 16.19 -3.73 27.35
N LEU A 222 17.35 -4.39 27.42
CA LEU A 222 17.44 -5.85 27.45
C LEU A 222 17.13 -6.44 28.83
N PHE A 223 17.56 -5.77 29.91
CA PHE A 223 17.54 -6.29 31.26
C PHE A 223 16.67 -5.44 32.21
N GLY A 224 16.33 -4.21 31.83
CA GLY A 224 15.60 -3.27 32.70
C GLY A 224 16.48 -2.60 33.77
N ASP A 225 17.75 -2.99 33.87
CA ASP A 225 18.72 -2.43 34.82
C ASP A 225 20.15 -2.38 34.23
N LEU A 226 21.09 -1.81 35.01
CA LEU A 226 22.52 -1.71 34.70
C LEU A 226 23.37 -2.55 35.66
N GLU A 227 22.78 -3.54 36.34
CA GLU A 227 23.47 -4.34 37.35
C GLU A 227 24.59 -5.17 36.71
N GLN A 228 24.35 -5.67 35.50
CA GLN A 228 25.35 -6.37 34.71
C GLN A 228 26.56 -5.46 34.40
N ARG A 229 26.33 -4.26 33.87
CA ARG A 229 27.39 -3.25 33.66
C ARG A 229 28.14 -2.92 34.94
N ARG A 230 27.46 -2.78 36.07
CA ARG A 230 28.08 -2.46 37.37
C ARG A 230 29.05 -3.56 37.79
N GLN A 231 28.66 -4.82 37.64
CA GLN A 231 29.53 -5.97 37.91
C GLN A 231 30.74 -5.98 36.98
N VAL A 232 30.54 -5.72 35.68
CA VAL A 232 31.64 -5.61 34.71
C VAL A 232 32.59 -4.48 35.11
N LEU A 233 32.08 -3.28 35.40
CA LEU A 233 32.85 -2.11 35.87
C LEU A 233 33.65 -2.39 37.15
N ALA A 234 33.13 -3.23 38.04
CA ALA A 234 33.82 -3.70 39.24
C ALA A 234 34.91 -4.75 38.95
N GLY A 235 35.19 -5.06 37.68
CA GLY A 235 36.15 -6.07 37.26
C GLY A 235 35.64 -7.51 37.42
N SER A 236 34.34 -7.70 37.66
CA SER A 236 33.72 -9.01 37.78
C SER A 236 33.12 -9.47 36.45
N HIS A 237 32.97 -10.79 36.29
CA HIS A 237 32.35 -11.40 35.12
C HIS A 237 30.93 -11.88 35.48
N PRO A 238 29.87 -11.24 34.95
CA PRO A 238 28.48 -11.60 35.25
C PRO A 238 28.14 -13.03 34.81
N ARG A 239 27.35 -13.75 35.61
CA ARG A 239 26.85 -15.08 35.26
C ARG A 239 25.50 -15.07 34.53
N SER A 240 25.29 -14.09 33.64
CA SER A 240 24.05 -14.02 32.85
C SER A 240 24.18 -14.81 31.54
N GLN A 241 23.05 -15.27 31.01
CA GLN A 241 23.01 -15.96 29.70
C GLN A 241 23.58 -15.07 28.59
N PHE A 242 23.19 -13.80 28.55
CA PHE A 242 23.71 -12.85 27.56
C PHE A 242 25.22 -12.66 27.67
N TYR A 243 25.75 -12.56 28.89
CA TYR A 243 27.20 -12.43 29.07
C TYR A 243 27.94 -13.68 28.61
N GLY A 244 27.39 -14.88 28.86
CA GLY A 244 27.93 -16.14 28.35
C GLY A 244 28.05 -16.17 26.82
N GLU A 245 26.99 -15.77 26.11
CA GLU A 245 27.01 -15.67 24.63
C GLU A 245 28.03 -14.63 24.14
N PHE A 246 28.09 -13.48 24.81
CA PHE A 246 29.11 -12.46 24.54
C PHE A 246 30.53 -13.02 24.71
N LEU A 247 30.78 -13.83 25.74
CA LEU A 247 32.07 -14.47 25.98
C LEU A 247 32.43 -15.49 24.91
N GLY A 248 31.46 -16.25 24.38
CA GLY A 248 31.66 -17.13 23.24
C GLY A 248 32.17 -16.37 22.01
N LEU A 249 31.54 -15.24 21.70
CA LEU A 249 31.99 -14.36 20.62
C LEU A 249 33.35 -13.73 20.90
N ALA A 250 33.56 -13.22 22.11
CA ALA A 250 34.83 -12.63 22.52
C ALA A 250 35.98 -13.66 22.44
N LYS A 251 35.73 -14.92 22.82
CA LYS A 251 36.69 -16.04 22.69
C LYS A 251 37.05 -16.29 21.22
N ALA A 252 36.08 -16.33 20.31
CA ALA A 252 36.35 -16.50 18.89
C ALA A 252 37.22 -15.37 18.32
N VAL A 253 36.90 -14.12 18.64
CA VAL A 253 37.67 -12.95 18.21
C VAL A 253 39.08 -12.95 18.81
N TRP A 254 39.21 -13.33 20.08
CA TRP A 254 40.51 -13.43 20.77
C TRP A 254 41.40 -14.52 20.14
N LEU A 255 40.86 -15.72 19.90
CA LEU A 255 41.61 -16.81 19.27
C LEU A 255 42.03 -16.47 17.84
N LEU A 256 41.15 -15.81 17.07
CA LEU A 256 41.47 -15.32 15.73
C LEU A 256 42.60 -14.29 15.77
N HIS A 257 42.58 -13.40 16.76
CA HIS A 257 43.63 -12.41 16.96
C HIS A 257 44.99 -13.05 17.26
N LEU A 258 45.03 -14.06 18.15
CA LEU A 258 46.25 -14.80 18.48
C LEU A 258 46.77 -15.61 17.28
N LEU A 259 45.89 -16.22 16.49
CA LEU A 259 46.24 -16.94 15.26
C LEU A 259 46.85 -16.00 14.20
N ALA A 260 46.24 -14.83 13.99
CA ALA A 260 46.74 -13.83 13.06
C ALA A 260 48.14 -13.32 13.49
N PHE A 261 48.38 -13.14 14.79
CA PHE A 261 49.69 -12.78 15.31
C PHE A 261 50.74 -13.88 15.09
N PHE A 262 50.37 -15.15 15.34
CA PHE A 262 51.26 -16.29 15.14
C PHE A 262 51.70 -16.41 13.67
N ILE A 263 50.74 -16.30 12.74
CA ILE A 263 51.00 -16.34 11.30
C ILE A 263 51.83 -15.12 10.86
N GLY A 264 51.47 -13.92 11.32
CA GLY A 264 52.20 -12.69 10.98
C GLY A 264 53.63 -12.62 11.53
N SER A 265 53.91 -13.30 12.64
CA SER A 265 55.27 -13.41 13.20
C SER A 265 56.13 -14.41 12.41
N SER A 266 55.52 -15.48 11.89
CA SER A 266 56.21 -16.49 11.06
C SER A 266 56.56 -15.99 9.66
N ILE A 267 55.84 -14.98 9.15
CA ILE A 267 56.10 -14.37 7.83
C ILE A 267 57.24 -13.35 7.91
N LYS A 268 57.48 -12.73 9.07
CA LYS A 268 58.56 -11.75 9.30
C LYS A 268 59.92 -12.38 9.63
N SER A 269 59.97 -13.70 9.84
CA SER A 269 61.19 -14.46 10.13
C SER A 269 61.80 -15.15 8.91
N PHE A 270 61.28 -14.85 7.71
CA PHE A 270 61.83 -15.18 6.40
C PHE A 270 62.20 -13.88 5.69
#